data_AF-A0A955EC44-F1
#
_entry.id   AF-A0A955EC44-F1
#
_cell.length_a   1.000
_cell.length_b   1.000
_cell.length_c   1.000
_cell.angle_alpha   90.00
_cell.angle_beta   90.00
_cell.angle_gamma   90.00
#
_symmetry.space_group_name_H-M   'P 1'
#
loop_
_entity.id
_entity.type
_entity.pdbx_description
1 polymer ?
#
loop_
_entity_poly.entity_id
_entity_poly.type
_entity_poly.pdbx_seq_one_letter_code
_entity_poly.pdbx_strand_id
1 'polypeptide(L)'
;LIDSIMQGGNSGSIVFDESGELVGVLYGGLNDMNTMKIGELKIPYPVPTNLSYAVPCQLINEIINKMLNDDFYKSHKIDTKDFNKYLEETEPTVLEPKMPNKNMKEITNDDILKLEFN
;
A
#
# COMPACT_ATOMS: atom_id res chain seq x y z
N LEU A 1 -10.94 7.24 -7.73
CA LEU A 1 -10.86 7.22 -6.25
C LEU A 1 -11.71 6.07 -5.77
N ILE A 2 -11.20 5.30 -4.82
CA ILE A 2 -11.90 4.16 -4.23
C ILE A 2 -12.06 4.45 -2.74
N ASP A 3 -13.24 4.18 -2.19
CA ASP A 3 -13.50 4.24 -0.76
C ASP A 3 -12.98 2.94 -0.12
N SER A 4 -11.79 3.01 0.46
CA SER A 4 -11.10 1.91 1.13
C SER A 4 -10.16 2.46 2.19
N ILE A 5 -10.29 1.97 3.43
CA ILE A 5 -9.35 2.26 4.52
C ILE A 5 -8.04 1.54 4.22
N MET A 6 -6.97 2.30 3.98
CA MET A 6 -5.63 1.76 3.75
C MET A 6 -4.70 2.09 4.91
N GLN A 7 -3.85 1.12 5.25
CA GLN A 7 -2.67 1.34 6.09
C GLN A 7 -1.40 1.14 5.25
N GLY A 8 -0.25 1.56 5.77
CA GLY A 8 1.03 1.29 5.14
C GLY A 8 1.20 -0.22 4.89
N GLY A 9 1.54 -0.59 3.66
CA GLY A 9 1.66 -2.00 3.24
C GLY A 9 0.64 -2.44 2.18
N ASN A 10 -0.43 -1.69 1.95
CA ASN A 10 -1.45 -2.03 0.94
C ASN A 10 -1.12 -1.53 -0.49
N SER A 11 0.07 -0.98 -0.72
CA SER A 11 0.49 -0.58 -2.08
C SER A 11 0.76 -1.83 -2.93
N GLY A 12 0.27 -1.83 -4.16
CA GLY A 12 0.33 -3.00 -5.04
C GLY A 12 -0.82 -3.99 -4.87
N SER A 13 -1.75 -3.75 -3.93
CA SER A 13 -2.94 -4.59 -3.78
C SER A 13 -3.88 -4.45 -4.98
N ILE A 14 -4.54 -5.56 -5.30
CA ILE A 14 -5.46 -5.67 -6.43
C ILE A 14 -6.82 -5.07 -6.06
N VAL A 15 -7.40 -4.31 -6.98
CA VAL A 15 -8.76 -3.76 -6.85
C VAL A 15 -9.69 -4.51 -7.79
N PHE A 16 -10.77 -5.04 -7.24
CA PHE A 16 -11.87 -5.65 -7.99
C PHE A 16 -13.11 -4.75 -7.96
N ASP A 17 -13.94 -4.83 -9.01
CA ASP A 17 -15.28 -4.26 -8.98
C ASP A 17 -16.30 -5.19 -8.32
N GLU A 18 -17.57 -4.77 -8.29
CA GLU A 18 -18.68 -5.53 -7.73
C GLU A 18 -18.95 -6.87 -8.44
N SER A 19 -18.48 -7.02 -9.69
CA SER A 19 -18.60 -8.25 -10.47
C SER A 19 -17.42 -9.21 -10.23
N GLY A 20 -16.40 -8.76 -9.49
CA GLY A 20 -15.16 -9.51 -9.27
C GLY A 20 -14.11 -9.33 -10.37
N GLU A 21 -14.30 -8.36 -11.27
CA GLU A 21 -13.36 -8.07 -12.35
C GLU A 21 -12.22 -7.17 -11.88
N LEU A 22 -11.02 -7.42 -12.39
CA LEU A 22 -9.83 -6.63 -12.08
C LEU A 22 -9.92 -5.23 -12.72
N VAL A 23 -9.99 -4.19 -11.89
CA VAL A 23 -10.14 -2.80 -12.36
C VAL A 23 -8.93 -1.92 -12.11
N GLY A 24 -8.07 -2.27 -11.15
CA GLY A 24 -6.88 -1.47 -10.87
C GLY A 24 -5.95 -2.07 -9.84
N VAL A 25 -4.90 -1.30 -9.55
CA VAL A 25 -3.93 -1.60 -8.49
C VAL A 25 -3.84 -0.40 -7.56
N LEU A 26 -3.97 -0.64 -6.25
CA LEU A 26 -3.85 0.40 -5.24
C LEU A 26 -2.43 0.97 -5.23
N TYR A 27 -2.33 2.31 -5.27
CA TYR A 27 -1.06 3.02 -5.26
C TYR A 27 -0.79 3.65 -3.89
N GLY A 28 -1.77 4.37 -3.35
CA GLY A 28 -1.63 5.04 -2.06
C GLY A 28 -2.94 5.59 -1.50
N GLY A 29 -2.96 5.78 -0.19
CA GLY A 29 -4.07 6.46 0.51
C GLY A 29 -3.99 7.97 0.37
N LEU A 30 -5.14 8.63 0.36
CA LEU A 30 -5.25 10.08 0.44
C LEU A 30 -5.20 10.50 1.92
N ASN A 31 -4.40 11.52 2.21
CA ASN A 31 -4.38 12.17 3.51
C ASN A 31 -4.93 13.58 3.36
N ASP A 32 -5.80 13.98 4.29
CA ASP A 32 -6.20 15.37 4.45
C ASP A 32 -5.21 16.09 5.36
N MET A 33 -5.00 17.38 5.12
CA MET A 33 -4.16 18.21 5.99
C MET A 33 -5.03 18.83 7.08
N ASN A 34 -4.76 18.48 8.33
CA ASN A 34 -5.37 19.12 9.47
C ASN A 34 -4.34 19.98 10.22
N THR A 35 -4.78 20.87 11.10
CA THR A 35 -3.90 21.76 11.85
C THR A 35 -4.15 21.63 13.34
N MET A 36 -3.11 21.30 14.09
CA MET A 36 -3.12 21.32 15.55
C MET A 36 -2.56 22.64 16.04
N LYS A 37 -3.16 23.21 17.10
CA LYS A 37 -2.66 24.41 17.76
C LYS A 37 -1.95 24.02 19.05
N ILE A 38 -0.65 24.30 19.14
CA ILE A 38 0.15 24.14 20.37
C ILE A 38 0.60 25.55 20.80
N GLY A 39 -0.05 26.10 21.84
CA GLY A 39 0.16 27.50 22.23
C GLY A 39 -0.30 28.46 21.13
N GLU A 40 0.60 29.29 20.61
CA GLU A 40 0.33 30.17 19.45
C GLU A 40 0.72 29.55 18.10
N LEU A 41 1.44 28.44 18.09
CA LEU A 41 1.91 27.77 16.88
C LEU A 41 0.80 26.90 16.26
N LYS A 42 0.63 27.03 14.94
CA LYS A 42 -0.21 26.17 14.11
C LYS A 42 0.68 25.16 13.38
N ILE A 43 0.53 23.89 13.70
CA ILE A 43 1.32 22.81 13.11
C ILE A 43 0.41 21.97 12.21
N PRO A 44 0.66 21.92 10.89
CA PRO A 44 -0.09 21.07 9.99
C PRO A 44 0.35 19.60 10.16
N TYR A 45 -0.60 18.67 10.12
CA TYR A 45 -0.34 17.23 10.17
C TYR A 45 -1.28 16.47 9.22
N PRO A 46 -0.80 15.39 8.58
CA PRO A 46 -1.63 14.57 7.71
C PRO A 46 -2.56 13.67 8.54
N VAL A 47 -3.82 13.58 8.12
CA VAL A 47 -4.83 12.67 8.67
C VAL A 47 -5.25 11.71 7.57
N PRO A 48 -5.17 10.38 7.79
CA PRO A 48 -5.63 9.40 6.82
C PRO A 48 -7.11 9.57 6.52
N THR A 49 -7.47 9.54 5.25
CA THR A 49 -8.87 9.45 4.81
C THR A 49 -9.22 8.00 4.46
N ASN A 50 -10.49 7.73 4.25
CA ASN A 50 -10.94 6.45 3.68
C ASN A 50 -10.79 6.42 2.16
N LEU A 51 -10.23 7.46 1.54
CA LEU A 51 -10.10 7.56 0.10
C LEU A 51 -8.72 7.09 -0.33
N SER A 52 -8.70 6.32 -1.42
CA SER A 52 -7.48 5.74 -1.96
C SER A 52 -7.35 5.95 -3.46
N TYR A 53 -6.11 6.09 -3.90
CA TYR A 53 -5.72 6.14 -5.30
C TYR A 53 -5.44 4.73 -5.80
N ALA A 54 -6.05 4.39 -6.93
CA ALA A 54 -5.69 3.23 -7.72
C ALA A 54 -5.29 3.66 -9.11
N VAL A 55 -4.33 2.94 -9.68
CA VAL A 55 -3.99 3.04 -11.09
C VAL A 55 -4.95 2.12 -11.86
N PRO A 56 -5.74 2.63 -12.82
CA PRO A 56 -6.66 1.80 -13.60
C PRO A 56 -5.91 0.78 -14.46
N CYS A 57 -6.43 -0.45 -14.55
CA CYS A 57 -5.81 -1.51 -15.34
C CYS A 57 -5.74 -1.18 -16.84
N GLN A 58 -6.71 -0.41 -17.36
CA GLN A 58 -6.68 0.05 -18.75
C GLN A 58 -5.45 0.93 -19.02
N LEU A 59 -5.12 1.85 -18.11
CA LEU A 59 -3.95 2.71 -18.22
C LEU A 59 -2.65 1.91 -18.14
N ILE A 60 -2.59 0.94 -17.21
CA ILE A 60 -1.44 0.02 -17.09
C ILE A 60 -1.23 -0.73 -18.42
N ASN A 61 -2.30 -1.28 -18.98
CA ASN A 61 -2.27 -2.00 -20.26
C ASN A 61 -1.81 -1.11 -21.42
N GLU A 62 -2.31 0.13 -21.51
CA GLU A 62 -1.86 1.09 -22.53
C GLU A 62 -0.37 1.41 -22.42
N ILE A 63 0.13 1.65 -21.20
CA ILE A 63 1.55 1.93 -20.96
C ILE A 63 2.40 0.72 -21.36
N ILE A 64 2.04 -0.48 -20.90
CA ILE A 64 2.75 -1.72 -21.24
C ILE A 64 2.79 -1.91 -22.76
N ASN A 65 1.65 -1.75 -23.44
CA ASN A 65 1.58 -1.91 -24.89
C ASN A 65 2.44 -0.87 -25.63
N LYS A 66 2.48 0.38 -25.16
CA LYS A 66 3.36 1.40 -25.74
C LYS A 66 4.83 1.04 -25.52
N MET A 67 5.20 0.64 -24.31
CA MET A 67 6.57 0.24 -23.99
C MET A 67 7.02 -0.96 -24.82
N LEU A 68 6.21 -2.01 -24.94
CA LEU A 68 6.56 -3.20 -25.73
C LEU A 68 6.75 -2.90 -27.22
N ASN A 69 6.07 -1.88 -27.75
CA ASN A 69 6.14 -1.50 -29.16
C ASN A 69 7.20 -0.44 -29.47
N ASP A 70 7.80 0.17 -28.45
CA ASP A 70 8.79 1.23 -28.59
C ASP A 70 10.22 0.65 -28.66
N ASP A 71 11.00 1.11 -29.64
CA ASP A 71 12.33 0.57 -29.94
C ASP A 71 13.36 0.87 -28.86
N PHE A 72 13.19 1.93 -28.06
CA PHE A 72 14.00 2.19 -26.89
C PHE A 72 13.87 1.05 -25.87
N TYR A 73 12.64 0.64 -25.56
CA TYR A 73 12.40 -0.42 -24.57
C TYR A 73 12.70 -1.82 -25.11
N LYS A 74 12.56 -2.06 -26.42
CA LYS A 74 12.98 -3.33 -27.04
C LYS A 74 14.50 -3.52 -27.04
N SER A 75 15.26 -2.44 -27.24
CA SER A 75 16.72 -2.49 -27.32
C SER A 75 17.39 -2.51 -25.94
N HIS A 76 16.73 -1.97 -24.92
CA HIS A 76 17.18 -2.07 -23.54
C HIS A 76 16.70 -3.38 -22.94
N LYS A 77 17.62 -4.34 -22.78
CA LYS A 77 17.35 -5.52 -21.95
C LYS A 77 17.01 -5.04 -20.55
N ILE A 78 15.76 -5.23 -20.16
CA ILE A 78 15.33 -5.01 -18.78
C ILE A 78 16.15 -5.97 -17.92
N ASP A 79 17.02 -5.44 -17.05
CA ASP A 79 17.85 -6.20 -16.11
C ASP A 79 17.02 -6.72 -14.92
N THR A 80 15.79 -7.13 -15.21
CA THR A 80 14.88 -7.75 -14.27
C THR A 80 14.78 -9.21 -14.69
N LYS A 81 15.03 -10.12 -13.74
CA LYS A 81 14.89 -11.56 -14.01
C LYS A 81 13.50 -11.82 -14.58
N ASP A 82 13.44 -12.68 -15.59
CA ASP A 82 12.18 -13.20 -16.11
C ASP A 82 11.34 -13.74 -14.94
N PHE A 83 10.07 -13.35 -14.87
CA PHE A 83 9.21 -13.67 -13.74
C PHE A 83 9.02 -15.18 -13.58
N ASN A 84 8.92 -15.95 -14.67
CA ASN A 84 8.78 -17.40 -14.60
C ASN A 84 10.06 -18.04 -14.08
N LYS A 85 11.22 -17.55 -14.57
CA LYS A 85 12.52 -17.98 -14.06
C LYS A 85 12.70 -17.63 -12.57
N TYR A 86 12.18 -16.48 -12.13
CA TYR A 86 12.17 -16.11 -10.73
C TYR A 86 11.31 -17.08 -9.90
N LEU A 87 10.11 -17.44 -10.35
CA LEU A 87 9.26 -18.40 -9.66
C LEU A 87 9.88 -19.80 -9.58
N GLU A 88 10.58 -20.24 -10.63
CA GLU A 88 11.30 -21.53 -10.64
C GLU A 88 12.51 -21.53 -9.68
N GLU A 89 13.19 -20.38 -9.54
CA GLU A 89 14.38 -20.23 -8.68
C GLU A 89 14.02 -19.93 -7.21
N THR A 90 12.78 -19.52 -6.93
CA THR A 90 12.38 -19.11 -5.57
C THR A 90 11.52 -20.20 -4.93
N GLU A 91 12.08 -20.92 -3.96
CA GLU A 91 11.27 -21.84 -3.16
C GLU A 91 10.20 -21.05 -2.39
N PRO A 92 8.91 -21.39 -2.54
CA PRO A 92 7.83 -20.69 -1.85
C PRO A 92 8.03 -20.84 -0.34
N THR A 93 8.41 -19.75 0.32
CA THR A 93 8.57 -19.75 1.77
C THR A 93 7.22 -19.49 2.41
N VAL A 94 6.58 -20.55 2.92
CA VAL A 94 5.38 -20.39 3.76
C VAL A 94 5.85 -19.78 5.07
N LEU A 95 5.57 -18.49 5.28
CA LEU A 95 5.81 -17.84 6.54
C LEU A 95 4.76 -18.35 7.54
N GLU A 96 5.21 -19.03 8.60
CA GLU A 96 4.31 -19.36 9.69
C GLU A 96 3.79 -18.08 10.36
N PRO A 97 2.50 -18.03 10.72
CA PRO A 97 1.94 -16.89 11.42
C PRO A 97 2.72 -16.67 12.72
N LYS A 98 3.37 -15.51 12.84
CA LYS A 98 4.06 -15.13 14.08
C LYS A 98 3.01 -14.95 15.17
N MET A 99 3.02 -15.85 16.15
CA MET A 99 2.22 -15.65 17.35
C MET A 99 2.69 -14.37 18.07
N PRO A 100 1.76 -13.62 18.67
CA PRO A 100 2.09 -12.51 19.56
C PRO A 100 3.14 -12.96 20.59
N ASN A 101 4.20 -12.16 20.73
CA ASN A 101 5.35 -12.49 21.57
C ASN A 101 4.89 -12.71 23.03
N LYS A 102 5.30 -13.81 23.69
CA LYS A 102 4.92 -14.14 25.09
C LYS A 102 5.32 -13.05 26.10
N ASN A 103 6.17 -12.11 25.69
CA ASN A 103 6.61 -10.96 26.49
C ASN A 103 5.78 -9.69 26.23
N MET A 104 4.69 -9.74 25.46
CA MET A 104 3.75 -8.62 25.43
C MET A 104 3.06 -8.53 26.79
N LYS A 105 3.39 -7.46 27.53
CA LYS A 105 2.64 -7.09 28.73
C LYS A 105 1.20 -6.82 28.32
N GLU A 106 0.29 -7.46 29.03
CA GLU A 106 -1.13 -7.12 28.97
C GLU A 106 -1.27 -5.64 29.33
N ILE A 107 -1.86 -4.87 28.43
CA ILE A 107 -2.11 -3.44 28.66
C ILE A 107 -3.27 -3.36 29.64
N THR A 108 -3.04 -2.78 30.81
CA THR A 108 -4.07 -2.60 31.82
C THR A 108 -4.81 -1.28 31.59
N ASN A 109 -6.02 -1.14 32.16
CA ASN A 109 -6.78 0.11 32.06
C ASN A 109 -5.99 1.33 32.60
N ASP A 110 -5.09 1.12 33.57
CA ASP A 110 -4.23 2.17 34.11
C ASP A 110 -3.15 2.64 33.11
N ASP A 111 -2.73 1.76 32.19
CA ASP A 111 -1.80 2.11 31.12
C ASP A 111 -2.49 2.92 30.01
N ILE A 112 -3.77 2.62 29.74
CA ILE A 112 -4.61 3.36 28.78
C ILE A 112 -4.86 4.78 29.29
N LEU A 113 -5.23 4.93 30.57
CA LEU A 113 -5.48 6.23 31.18
C LEU A 113 -4.22 7.14 31.19
N LYS A 114 -3.01 6.58 31.23
CA LYS A 114 -1.77 7.38 31.15
C LYS A 114 -1.46 7.91 29.75
N LEU A 115 -2.04 7.33 28.70
CA LEU A 115 -1.86 7.77 27.32
C LEU A 115 -2.82 8.92 26.94
N GLU A 116 -3.96 9.06 27.63
CA GLU A 116 -4.97 10.08 27.33
C GLU A 116 -4.71 11.45 27.99
N PHE A 117 -3.69 11.58 28.85
CA PHE A 117 -3.41 12.80 29.63
C PHE A 117 -2.01 13.42 29.42
N ASN A 118 -1.34 13.16 28.29
CA ASN A 118 -0.13 13.90 27.88
C ASN A 118 -0.28 14.53 26.50
#